data_AF-A0ABD1ND16-F1
#
_entry.id   AF-A0ABD1ND16-F1
#
_cell.length_a   1.000
_cell.length_b   1.000
_cell.length_c   1.000
_cell.angle_alpha   90.00
_cell.angle_beta   90.00
_cell.angle_gamma   90.00
#
_symmetry.space_group_name_H-M   'P 1'
#
loop_
_entity.id
_entity.type
_entity.pdbx_description
1 polymer ?
#
loop_
_entity_poly.entity_id
_entity_poly.type
_entity_poly.pdbx_seq_one_letter_code
_entity_poly.pdbx_strand_id
1 'polypeptide(L)'
;MEKGLFPLLFLLLLMVLSVCAIDVEYSQCNCDEEGLGLWSIQNVLVCQKMSDFFIAIAYFSIPIELLYFVSCSNVPFKLVFLQFIAFIVLCGLTHLLNAYTYYGPHSFQLFLSLTVAKFLTALVSCATAITFPTLIPFLLKIKVRELFLRRNVLELGQEVGMMKKQKEASWHVRMLTCEIRKSLDKHTILYTTLVELSKALDLHNCAVWMPDDGRREMHLTHELKPSSERSCRNSIPVSDLDVLDIKKSKGVWILRPDSALGAASSGGGSGDSGAMAAIRIPILHVSNFKGGTPEMVETSYGVLVLVLPNSNSRAWTCHEMEIVEVVADQVAVALSHASVLEESHLMSQKLAEQNLACNRLKRMQ
;
A
#
# COMPACT_ATOMS: atom_id res chain seq x y z
N MET A 1 -4.20 24.60 23.55
CA MET A 1 -4.31 25.99 23.04
C MET A 1 -5.10 26.90 24.00
N GLU A 2 -5.47 26.43 25.20
CA GLU A 2 -6.29 27.19 26.18
C GLU A 2 -5.48 27.97 27.23
N LYS A 3 -4.16 27.73 27.36
CA LYS A 3 -3.35 28.30 28.46
C LYS A 3 -2.92 29.76 28.25
N GLY A 4 -3.11 30.33 27.06
CA GLY A 4 -2.67 31.70 26.72
C GLY A 4 -3.75 32.78 26.84
N LEU A 5 -5.03 32.41 26.86
CA LEU A 5 -6.14 33.37 26.87
C LEU A 5 -6.41 33.92 28.28
N PHE A 6 -6.18 33.10 29.30
CA PHE A 6 -6.40 33.42 30.70
C PHE A 6 -5.55 34.61 31.23
N PRO A 7 -4.22 34.70 30.98
CA PRO A 7 -3.43 35.83 31.45
C PRO A 7 -3.78 37.15 30.75
N LEU A 8 -4.17 37.11 29.47
CA LEU A 8 -4.59 38.30 28.72
C LEU A 8 -5.92 38.85 29.23
N LEU A 9 -6.90 37.96 29.48
CA LEU A 9 -8.20 38.34 30.02
C LEU A 9 -8.08 38.88 31.45
N PHE A 10 -7.20 38.29 32.27
CA PHE A 10 -6.89 38.75 33.62
C PHE A 10 -6.23 40.14 33.63
N LEU A 11 -5.28 40.38 32.72
CA LEU A 11 -4.62 41.69 32.57
C LEU A 11 -5.61 42.78 32.10
N LEU A 12 -6.49 42.44 31.15
CA LEU A 12 -7.59 43.32 30.72
C LEU A 12 -8.56 43.61 31.87
N LEU A 13 -8.92 42.61 32.68
CA LEU A 13 -9.80 42.79 33.84
C LEU A 13 -9.15 43.69 34.91
N LEU A 14 -7.85 43.53 35.16
CA LEU A 14 -7.06 44.36 36.09
C LEU A 14 -7.01 45.83 35.64
N MET A 15 -6.86 46.08 34.35
CA MET A 15 -6.89 47.43 33.79
C MET A 15 -8.26 48.09 33.93
N VAL A 16 -9.36 47.35 33.66
CA VAL A 16 -10.73 47.86 33.83
C VAL A 16 -11.07 48.11 35.30
N LEU A 17 -10.69 47.19 36.20
CA LEU A 17 -10.88 47.36 37.65
C LEU A 17 -10.09 48.55 38.20
N SER A 18 -8.89 48.81 37.69
CA SER A 18 -8.09 49.98 38.07
C SER A 18 -8.73 51.31 37.64
N VAL A 19 -9.49 51.33 36.53
CA VAL A 19 -10.19 52.54 36.07
C VAL A 19 -11.47 52.78 36.88
N CYS A 20 -12.24 51.74 37.18
CA CYS A 20 -13.46 51.86 37.99
C CYS A 20 -13.18 52.18 39.47
N ALA A 21 -12.00 51.84 39.99
CA ALA A 21 -11.63 52.14 41.39
C ALA A 21 -11.29 53.62 41.64
N ILE A 22 -11.19 54.46 40.59
CA ILE A 22 -10.84 55.89 40.71
C ILE A 22 -12.10 56.78 40.84
N ASP A 23 -13.29 56.27 40.51
CA ASP A 23 -14.56 57.04 40.56
C ASP A 23 -15.26 57.06 41.93
N VAL A 24 -14.54 56.74 43.02
CA VAL A 24 -15.06 56.97 44.38
C VAL A 24 -14.58 58.34 44.88
N GLU A 25 -15.41 59.34 44.59
CA GLU A 25 -15.68 60.51 45.42
C GLU A 25 -14.46 61.25 45.99
N TYR A 26 -13.84 62.10 45.18
CA TYR A 26 -13.23 63.36 45.67
C TYR A 26 -13.64 64.50 44.74
N SER A 27 -14.71 65.19 45.14
CA SER A 27 -14.95 66.56 44.74
C SER A 27 -13.74 67.41 45.14
N GLN A 28 -13.09 68.03 44.14
CA GLN A 28 -11.99 68.99 44.23
C GLN A 28 -10.56 68.40 44.05
N CYS A 29 -10.29 67.87 42.85
CA CYS A 29 -8.91 67.73 42.37
C CYS A 29 -8.42 69.09 41.85
N ASN A 30 -7.74 69.84 42.71
CA ASN A 30 -6.98 71.03 42.32
C ASN A 30 -5.68 70.55 41.64
N CYS A 31 -5.70 70.38 40.31
CA CYS A 31 -4.56 69.84 39.54
C CYS A 31 -3.44 70.87 39.24
N ASP A 32 -3.39 72.01 39.95
CA ASP A 32 -2.47 73.11 39.62
C ASP A 32 -1.48 73.50 40.73
N GLU A 33 -1.44 72.82 41.88
CA GLU A 33 -0.47 73.18 42.94
C GLU A 33 0.69 72.18 43.05
N GLU A 34 1.83 72.64 42.52
CA GLU A 34 3.19 72.44 43.01
C GLU A 34 3.60 71.03 43.49
N GLY A 35 4.27 70.29 42.60
CA GLY A 35 5.19 69.23 43.01
C GLY A 35 5.25 68.06 42.04
N LEU A 36 6.37 67.93 41.31
CA LEU A 36 6.96 66.71 40.72
C LEU A 36 6.04 65.49 40.48
N GLY A 37 4.84 65.69 39.92
CA GLY A 37 3.85 64.65 39.73
C GLY A 37 3.96 64.07 38.33
N LEU A 38 4.32 62.79 38.23
CA LEU A 38 4.36 62.03 36.97
C LEU A 38 3.01 62.06 36.20
N TRP A 39 1.91 62.46 36.86
CA TRP A 39 0.52 62.43 36.40
C TRP A 39 -0.12 63.82 36.15
N SER A 40 0.66 64.85 35.82
CA SER A 40 0.08 66.12 35.35
C SER A 40 -0.70 65.93 34.03
N ILE A 41 -1.78 66.68 33.82
CA ILE A 41 -2.62 66.63 32.60
C ILE A 41 -1.77 66.76 31.32
N GLN A 42 -0.74 67.62 31.35
CA GLN A 42 0.18 67.79 30.23
C GLN A 42 1.01 66.52 29.97
N ASN A 43 1.52 65.86 31.01
CA ASN A 43 2.29 64.62 30.88
C ASN A 43 1.43 63.47 30.36
N VAL A 44 0.16 63.38 30.80
CA VAL A 44 -0.80 62.39 30.32
C VAL A 44 -1.11 62.60 28.83
N LEU A 45 -1.36 63.84 28.40
CA LEU A 45 -1.61 64.17 26.99
C LEU A 45 -0.39 63.87 26.10
N VAL A 46 0.82 64.20 26.56
CA VAL A 46 2.07 63.86 25.85
C VAL A 46 2.23 62.33 25.77
N CYS A 47 1.95 61.60 26.84
CA CYS A 47 2.03 60.14 26.85
C CYS A 47 1.01 59.50 25.90
N GLN A 48 -0.24 59.99 25.88
CA GLN A 48 -1.29 59.54 24.95
C GLN A 48 -0.88 59.80 23.50
N LYS A 49 -0.38 61.00 23.19
CA LYS A 49 0.12 61.35 21.85
C LYS A 49 1.25 60.44 21.38
N MET A 50 2.27 60.23 22.22
CA MET A 50 3.40 59.37 21.87
C MET A 50 2.94 57.92 21.69
N SER A 51 2.02 57.46 22.54
CA SER A 51 1.43 56.12 22.42
C SER A 51 0.65 55.95 21.12
N ASP A 52 -0.24 56.87 20.77
CA ASP A 52 -1.00 56.84 19.52
C ASP A 52 -0.07 56.84 18.29
N PHE A 53 1.03 57.60 18.35
CA PHE A 53 2.03 57.63 17.28
C PHE A 53 2.77 56.28 17.13
N PHE A 54 3.24 55.69 18.23
CA PHE A 54 3.90 54.38 18.19
C PHE A 54 2.95 53.25 17.79
N ILE A 55 1.69 53.30 18.24
CA ILE A 55 0.64 52.36 17.82
C ILE A 55 0.39 52.48 16.32
N ALA A 56 0.30 53.70 15.79
CA ALA A 56 0.14 53.91 14.35
C ALA A 56 1.31 53.31 13.55
N ILE A 57 2.57 53.55 13.96
CA ILE A 57 3.75 52.95 13.31
C ILE A 57 3.67 51.43 13.32
N ALA A 58 3.37 50.82 14.48
CA ALA A 58 3.23 49.37 14.58
C ALA A 58 2.12 48.84 13.66
N TYR A 59 0.99 49.54 13.59
CA TYR A 59 -0.18 49.16 12.78
C TYR A 59 0.02 49.40 11.28
N PHE A 60 1.04 50.17 10.85
CA PHE A 60 1.47 50.19 9.45
C PHE A 60 2.57 49.18 9.15
N SER A 61 3.45 48.87 10.12
CA SER A 61 4.54 47.90 9.95
C SER A 61 4.03 46.45 9.84
N ILE A 62 3.15 46.03 10.76
CA ILE A 62 2.64 44.65 10.82
C ILE A 62 1.93 44.25 9.51
N PRO A 63 1.06 45.09 8.92
CA PRO A 63 0.42 44.75 7.64
C PRO A 63 1.38 44.63 6.47
N ILE A 64 2.49 45.39 6.43
CA ILE A 64 3.49 45.28 5.35
C ILE A 64 4.13 43.89 5.38
N GLU A 65 4.51 43.41 6.57
CA GLU A 65 5.07 42.07 6.76
C GLU A 65 4.06 40.98 6.40
N LEU A 66 2.80 41.13 6.82
CA LEU A 66 1.72 40.20 6.47
C LEU A 66 1.41 40.19 4.97
N LEU A 67 1.44 41.35 4.31
CA LEU A 67 1.20 41.47 2.87
C LEU A 67 2.32 40.80 2.07
N TYR A 68 3.57 40.95 2.49
CA TYR A 68 4.72 40.23 1.92
C TYR A 68 4.54 38.72 2.05
N PHE A 69 4.19 38.23 3.26
CA PHE A 69 3.95 36.81 3.51
C PHE A 69 2.84 36.23 2.62
N VAL A 70 1.71 36.92 2.49
CA VAL A 70 0.57 36.49 1.66
C VAL A 70 0.89 36.54 0.16
N SER A 71 1.75 37.47 -0.26
CA SER A 71 2.19 37.58 -1.66
C SER A 71 3.13 36.45 -2.04
N CYS A 72 4.01 36.03 -1.13
CA CYS A 72 4.98 34.95 -1.35
C CYS A 72 4.39 33.55 -1.11
N SER A 73 3.34 33.42 -0.28
CA SER A 73 2.79 32.10 0.11
C SER A 73 1.47 31.78 -0.58
N ASN A 74 1.30 30.54 -1.01
CA ASN A 74 0.03 30.05 -1.56
C ASN A 74 -0.92 29.60 -0.42
N VAL A 75 -1.31 30.56 0.44
CA VAL A 75 -2.19 30.28 1.57
C VAL A 75 -3.65 30.17 1.11
N PRO A 76 -4.40 29.18 1.63
CA PRO A 76 -5.85 29.18 1.46
C PRO A 76 -6.41 30.39 2.23
N PHE A 77 -7.43 31.06 1.68
CA PHE A 77 -8.13 32.21 2.29
C PHE A 77 -7.43 33.58 2.24
N LYS A 78 -6.78 33.93 1.12
CA LYS A 78 -6.17 35.27 0.91
C LYS A 78 -7.09 36.45 1.23
N LEU A 79 -8.40 36.33 0.96
CA LEU A 79 -9.39 37.37 1.24
C LEU A 79 -9.54 37.69 2.73
N VAL A 80 -9.40 36.70 3.62
CA VAL A 80 -9.51 36.92 5.06
C VAL A 80 -8.28 37.64 5.59
N PHE A 81 -7.10 37.25 5.11
CA PHE A 81 -5.86 37.97 5.42
C PHE A 81 -5.93 39.42 4.93
N LEU A 82 -6.50 39.67 3.75
CA LEU A 82 -6.71 41.02 3.23
C LEU A 82 -7.68 41.83 4.10
N GLN A 83 -8.75 41.20 4.59
CA GLN A 83 -9.73 41.83 5.48
C GLN A 83 -9.11 42.20 6.85
N PHE A 84 -8.26 41.33 7.38
CA PHE A 84 -7.49 41.58 8.61
C PHE A 84 -6.44 42.68 8.44
N ILE A 85 -5.73 42.68 7.31
CA ILE A 85 -4.79 43.75 6.93
C ILE A 85 -5.52 45.09 6.84
N ALA A 86 -6.66 45.14 6.14
CA ALA A 86 -7.47 46.36 6.02
C ALA A 86 -7.97 46.86 7.39
N PHE A 87 -8.39 45.96 8.27
CA PHE A 87 -8.79 46.30 9.64
C PHE A 87 -7.65 46.95 10.43
N ILE A 88 -6.46 46.35 10.45
CA ILE A 88 -5.30 46.88 11.18
C ILE A 88 -4.89 48.26 10.63
N VAL A 89 -4.83 48.41 9.30
CA VAL A 89 -4.47 49.68 8.66
C VAL A 89 -5.47 50.79 9.00
N LEU A 90 -6.77 50.50 8.95
CA LEU A 90 -7.80 51.48 9.30
C LEU A 90 -7.76 51.86 10.79
N CYS A 91 -7.52 50.90 11.69
CA CYS A 91 -7.24 51.20 13.11
C CYS A 91 -5.99 52.08 13.26
N GLY A 92 -4.90 51.79 12.54
CA GLY A 92 -3.67 52.57 12.58
C GLY A 92 -3.87 53.99 12.10
N LEU A 93 -4.69 54.17 11.05
CA LEU A 93 -5.10 55.47 10.54
C LEU A 93 -5.88 56.27 11.61
N THR A 94 -6.76 55.64 12.38
CA THR A 94 -7.46 56.34 13.47
C THR A 94 -6.53 56.81 14.58
N HIS A 95 -5.52 56.01 14.95
CA HIS A 95 -4.50 56.43 15.92
C HIS A 95 -3.60 57.55 15.38
N LEU A 96 -3.22 57.49 14.10
CA LEU A 96 -2.43 58.55 13.47
C LEU A 96 -3.20 59.88 13.41
N LEU A 97 -4.49 59.84 13.05
CA LEU A 97 -5.35 61.01 13.03
C LEU A 97 -5.59 61.57 14.44
N ASN A 98 -5.75 60.71 15.45
CA ASN A 98 -5.80 61.13 16.86
C ASN A 98 -4.49 61.81 17.28
N ALA A 99 -3.33 61.22 16.98
CA ALA A 99 -2.01 61.80 17.28
C ALA A 99 -1.84 63.20 16.67
N TYR A 100 -2.31 63.40 15.44
CA TYR A 100 -2.27 64.68 14.75
C TYR A 100 -3.26 65.70 15.35
N THR A 101 -4.40 65.24 15.88
CA THR A 101 -5.40 66.09 16.54
C THR A 101 -4.82 66.87 17.72
N TYR A 102 -3.76 66.35 18.37
CA TYR A 102 -3.08 67.04 19.48
C TYR A 102 -2.15 68.20 19.04
N TYR A 103 -1.84 68.38 17.74
CA TYR A 103 -0.82 69.34 17.29
C TYR A 103 -1.35 70.74 16.92
N GLY A 104 -2.66 70.93 16.74
CA GLY A 104 -3.20 72.22 16.28
C GLY A 104 -4.73 72.35 16.36
N PRO A 105 -5.30 73.50 15.95
CA PRO A 105 -6.74 73.76 16.03
C PRO A 105 -7.53 72.72 15.23
N HIS A 106 -8.65 72.27 15.78
CA HIS A 106 -9.51 71.26 15.18
C HIS A 106 -10.09 71.76 13.85
N SER A 107 -9.40 71.45 12.74
CA SER A 107 -9.92 71.73 11.41
C SER A 107 -11.08 70.77 11.11
N PHE A 108 -12.17 71.29 10.56
CA PHE A 108 -13.34 70.50 10.20
C PHE A 108 -12.98 69.28 9.32
N GLN A 109 -12.01 69.45 8.42
CA GLN A 109 -11.53 68.40 7.53
C GLN A 109 -10.88 67.23 8.29
N LEU A 110 -10.18 67.50 9.39
CA LEU A 110 -9.54 66.46 10.20
C LEU A 110 -10.56 65.68 11.05
N PHE A 111 -11.55 66.36 11.60
CA PHE A 111 -12.62 65.70 12.33
C PHE A 111 -13.50 64.85 11.40
N LEU A 112 -13.74 65.34 10.17
CA LEU A 112 -14.44 64.59 9.13
C LEU A 112 -13.64 63.35 8.71
N SER A 113 -12.32 63.47 8.47
CA SER A 113 -11.48 62.32 8.11
C SER A 113 -11.40 61.28 9.23
N LEU A 114 -11.32 61.71 10.50
CA LEU A 114 -11.37 60.82 11.65
C LEU A 114 -12.71 60.09 11.77
N THR A 115 -13.83 60.80 11.52
CA THR A 115 -15.18 60.22 11.55
C THR A 115 -15.35 59.17 10.44
N VAL A 116 -14.92 59.48 9.22
CA VAL A 116 -14.94 58.55 8.09
C VAL A 116 -14.06 57.32 8.37
N ALA A 117 -12.84 57.53 8.88
CA ALA A 117 -11.95 56.43 9.24
C ALA A 117 -12.57 55.52 10.29
N LYS A 118 -13.15 56.08 11.37
CA LYS A 118 -13.86 55.31 12.40
C LYS A 118 -15.04 54.50 11.83
N PHE A 119 -15.82 55.10 10.94
CA PHE A 119 -16.94 54.41 10.29
C PHE A 119 -16.47 53.25 9.41
N LEU A 120 -15.42 53.45 8.60
CA LEU A 120 -14.83 52.39 7.78
C LEU A 120 -14.23 51.27 8.64
N THR A 121 -13.53 51.62 9.73
CA THR A 121 -13.01 50.66 10.70
C THR A 121 -14.13 49.82 11.30
N ALA A 122 -15.23 50.44 11.71
CA ALA A 122 -16.39 49.73 12.25
C ALA A 122 -17.00 48.77 11.23
N LEU A 123 -17.17 49.20 9.97
CA LEU A 123 -17.70 48.37 8.90
C LEU A 123 -16.81 47.15 8.64
N VAL A 124 -15.50 47.36 8.49
CA VAL A 124 -14.54 46.27 8.27
C VAL A 124 -14.45 45.35 9.49
N SER A 125 -14.55 45.89 10.71
CA SER A 125 -14.60 45.10 11.94
C SER A 125 -15.82 44.18 11.99
N CYS A 126 -17.02 44.71 11.74
CA CYS A 126 -18.24 43.90 11.66
C CYS A 126 -18.15 42.82 10.59
N ALA A 127 -17.65 43.18 9.39
CA ALA A 127 -17.46 42.22 8.32
C ALA A 127 -16.46 41.11 8.72
N THR A 128 -15.38 41.45 9.41
CA THR A 128 -14.37 40.47 9.86
C THR A 128 -14.95 39.55 10.94
N ALA A 129 -15.75 40.10 11.86
CA ALA A 129 -16.42 39.35 12.93
C ALA A 129 -17.42 38.31 12.40
N ILE A 130 -18.07 38.59 11.26
CA ILE A 130 -18.96 37.63 10.59
C ILE A 130 -18.16 36.54 9.86
N THR A 131 -17.08 36.91 9.19
CA THR A 131 -16.26 35.95 8.41
C THR A 131 -15.52 34.95 9.31
N PHE A 132 -14.97 35.40 10.45
CA PHE A 132 -14.09 34.59 11.31
C PHE A 132 -14.71 33.27 11.84
N PRO A 133 -15.94 33.28 12.43
CA PRO A 133 -16.57 32.06 12.94
C PRO A 133 -16.83 30.99 11.87
N THR A 134 -17.08 31.41 10.63
CA THR A 134 -17.29 30.47 9.51
C THR A 134 -16.00 29.83 9.01
N LEU A 135 -14.86 30.50 9.24
CA LEU A 135 -13.54 30.04 8.80
C LEU A 135 -12.92 29.01 9.75
N ILE A 136 -13.13 29.14 11.06
CA ILE A 136 -12.64 28.21 12.09
C ILE A 136 -12.97 26.74 11.76
N PRO A 137 -14.23 26.35 11.49
CA PRO A 137 -14.57 24.96 11.18
C PRO A 137 -13.93 24.51 9.85
N PHE A 138 -13.69 25.42 8.91
CA PHE A 138 -13.03 25.09 7.64
C PHE A 138 -11.55 24.77 7.84
N LEU A 139 -10.82 25.59 8.60
CA LEU A 139 -9.41 25.36 8.93
C LEU A 139 -9.21 24.06 9.72
N LEU A 140 -10.12 23.77 10.65
CA LEU A 140 -10.13 22.50 11.39
C LEU A 140 -10.39 21.31 10.45
N LYS A 141 -11.33 21.43 9.51
CA LYS A 141 -11.60 20.37 8.51
C LYS A 141 -10.39 20.09 7.62
N ILE A 142 -9.63 21.10 7.19
CA ILE A 142 -8.40 20.88 6.41
C ILE A 142 -7.38 20.12 7.25
N LYS A 143 -7.09 20.58 8.47
CA LYS A 143 -6.12 19.92 9.37
C LYS A 143 -6.50 18.47 9.67
N VAL A 144 -7.79 18.22 9.93
CA VAL A 144 -8.30 16.86 10.16
C VAL A 144 -8.17 16.01 8.90
N ARG A 145 -8.48 16.56 7.71
CA ARG A 145 -8.31 15.85 6.44
C ARG A 145 -6.85 15.55 6.15
N GLU A 146 -5.94 16.49 6.38
CA GLU A 146 -4.50 16.28 6.21
C GLU A 146 -3.98 15.19 7.15
N LEU A 147 -4.38 15.22 8.42
CA LEU A 147 -4.03 14.20 9.41
C LEU A 147 -4.57 12.82 9.01
N PHE A 148 -5.82 12.75 8.54
CA PHE A 148 -6.41 11.51 8.05
C PHE A 148 -5.67 10.99 6.81
N LEU A 149 -5.34 11.85 5.85
CA LEU A 149 -4.60 11.47 4.65
C LEU A 149 -3.19 10.96 4.99
N ARG A 150 -2.49 11.62 5.92
CA ARG A 150 -1.17 11.18 6.39
C ARG A 150 -1.24 9.82 7.10
N ARG A 151 -2.28 9.57 7.90
CA ARG A 151 -2.51 8.25 8.50
C ARG A 151 -2.70 7.18 7.42
N ASN A 152 -3.59 7.43 6.46
CA ASN A 152 -3.85 6.48 5.39
C ASN A 152 -2.58 6.19 4.58
N VAL A 153 -1.78 7.22 4.25
CA VAL A 153 -0.50 7.02 3.52
C VAL A 153 0.50 6.22 4.35
N LEU A 154 0.54 6.41 5.66
CA LEU A 154 1.40 5.65 6.57
C LEU A 154 0.96 4.18 6.67
N GLU A 155 -0.34 3.95 6.84
CA GLU A 155 -0.95 2.61 6.87
C GLU A 155 -0.74 1.88 5.53
N LEU A 156 -1.01 2.55 4.40
CA LEU A 156 -0.73 2.00 3.07
C LEU A 156 0.76 1.73 2.87
N GLY A 157 1.64 2.61 3.35
CA GLY A 157 3.09 2.42 3.28
C GLY A 157 3.55 1.20 4.08
N GLN A 158 2.91 0.93 5.21
CA GLN A 158 3.16 -0.24 6.04
C GLN A 158 2.64 -1.52 5.40
N GLU A 159 1.41 -1.50 4.85
CA GLU A 159 0.80 -2.62 4.13
C GLU A 159 1.59 -2.96 2.86
N VAL A 160 1.93 -1.95 2.05
CA VAL A 160 2.78 -2.12 0.85
C VAL A 160 4.19 -2.56 1.25
N GLY A 161 4.72 -2.12 2.39
CA GLY A 161 6.00 -2.57 2.92
C GLY A 161 5.99 -4.04 3.34
N MET A 162 4.92 -4.50 3.99
CA MET A 162 4.70 -5.91 4.33
C MET A 162 4.51 -6.76 3.08
N MET A 163 3.71 -6.29 2.13
CA MET A 163 3.51 -6.96 0.84
C MET A 163 4.78 -6.98 0.00
N LYS A 164 5.63 -5.95 0.06
CA LYS A 164 6.96 -5.95 -0.59
C LYS A 164 7.90 -6.97 0.03
N LYS A 165 7.95 -7.09 1.37
CA LYS A 165 8.73 -8.14 2.05
C LYS A 165 8.25 -9.55 1.70
N GLN A 166 6.93 -9.75 1.66
CA GLN A 166 6.32 -11.02 1.23
C GLN A 166 6.60 -11.30 -0.24
N LYS A 167 6.57 -10.27 -1.10
CA LYS A 167 6.86 -10.37 -2.53
C LYS A 167 8.35 -10.57 -2.80
N GLU A 168 9.26 -10.02 -1.99
CA GLU A 168 10.71 -10.27 -2.06
C GLU A 168 11.05 -11.69 -1.61
N ALA A 169 10.42 -12.20 -0.54
CA ALA A 169 10.53 -13.59 -0.14
C ALA A 169 9.94 -14.53 -1.22
N SER A 170 8.77 -14.20 -1.77
CA SER A 170 8.15 -14.93 -2.88
C SER A 170 8.93 -14.76 -4.19
N TRP A 171 9.67 -13.65 -4.38
CA TRP A 171 10.56 -13.40 -5.51
C TRP A 171 11.84 -14.23 -5.39
N HIS A 172 12.41 -14.39 -4.20
CA HIS A 172 13.48 -15.36 -3.97
C HIS A 172 13.01 -16.79 -4.22
N VAL A 173 11.81 -17.17 -3.77
CA VAL A 173 11.24 -18.49 -4.07
C VAL A 173 11.01 -18.65 -5.58
N ARG A 174 10.39 -17.67 -6.26
CA ARG A 174 10.12 -17.69 -7.71
C ARG A 174 11.37 -17.61 -8.58
N MET A 175 12.42 -16.92 -8.13
CA MET A 175 13.70 -16.83 -8.83
C MET A 175 14.47 -18.15 -8.69
N LEU A 176 14.37 -18.82 -7.52
CA LEU A 176 14.79 -20.22 -7.37
C LEU A 176 13.94 -21.17 -8.23
N THR A 177 12.61 -20.97 -8.34
CA THR A 177 11.76 -21.72 -9.29
C THR A 177 12.13 -21.43 -10.75
N CYS A 178 12.71 -20.27 -11.05
CA CYS A 178 13.17 -19.89 -12.38
C CYS A 178 14.60 -20.37 -12.68
N GLU A 179 15.46 -20.53 -11.68
CA GLU A 179 16.74 -21.25 -11.79
C GLU A 179 16.52 -22.75 -12.03
N ILE A 180 15.45 -23.33 -11.46
CA ILE A 180 14.95 -24.67 -11.83
C ILE A 180 14.55 -24.70 -13.32
N ARG A 181 14.00 -23.61 -13.86
CA ARG A 181 13.68 -23.47 -15.29
C ARG A 181 14.93 -23.43 -16.21
N LYS A 182 16.13 -23.38 -15.63
CA LYS A 182 17.42 -23.48 -16.33
C LYS A 182 17.98 -24.91 -16.36
N SER A 183 17.46 -25.80 -15.51
CA SER A 183 17.63 -27.25 -15.60
C SER A 183 16.32 -27.83 -16.16
N LEU A 184 16.13 -27.72 -17.47
CA LEU A 184 14.93 -28.22 -18.16
C LEU A 184 14.97 -29.75 -18.31
N ASP A 185 15.17 -30.47 -17.21
CA ASP A 185 15.06 -31.92 -17.14
C ASP A 185 13.69 -32.29 -16.56
N LYS A 186 12.97 -33.20 -17.23
CA LYS A 186 11.62 -33.64 -16.82
C LYS A 186 11.62 -34.14 -15.37
N HIS A 187 12.70 -34.79 -14.95
CA HIS A 187 12.87 -35.27 -13.58
C HIS A 187 12.91 -34.14 -12.55
N THR A 188 13.61 -33.04 -12.84
CA THR A 188 13.69 -31.88 -11.94
C THR A 188 12.33 -31.22 -11.74
N ILE A 189 11.54 -31.08 -12.81
CA ILE A 189 10.19 -30.50 -12.75
C ILE A 189 9.28 -31.36 -11.86
N LEU A 190 9.25 -32.68 -12.09
CA LEU A 190 8.43 -33.60 -11.32
C LEU A 190 8.86 -33.66 -9.85
N TYR A 191 10.16 -33.77 -9.57
CA TYR A 191 10.66 -33.83 -8.20
C TYR A 191 10.37 -32.54 -7.42
N THR A 192 10.61 -31.36 -8.03
CA THR A 192 10.29 -30.08 -7.40
C THR A 192 8.80 -29.97 -7.07
N THR A 193 7.94 -30.41 -8.00
CA THR A 193 6.49 -30.43 -7.81
C THR A 193 6.10 -31.29 -6.61
N LEU A 194 6.66 -32.49 -6.50
CA LEU A 194 6.41 -33.41 -5.37
C LEU A 194 6.78 -32.76 -4.04
N VAL A 195 7.95 -32.13 -3.95
CA VAL A 195 8.45 -31.49 -2.73
C VAL A 195 7.55 -30.32 -2.31
N GLU A 196 7.23 -29.42 -3.24
CA GLU A 196 6.44 -28.23 -2.95
C GLU A 196 4.97 -28.58 -2.61
N LEU A 197 4.37 -29.55 -3.30
CA LEU A 197 3.04 -30.06 -2.93
C LEU A 197 3.04 -30.71 -1.55
N SER A 198 4.09 -31.46 -1.20
CA SER A 198 4.17 -32.09 0.12
C SER A 198 4.20 -31.08 1.26
N LYS A 199 4.88 -29.95 1.07
CA LYS A 199 4.95 -28.86 2.07
C LYS A 199 3.63 -28.09 2.11
N ALA A 200 3.04 -27.80 0.96
CA ALA A 200 1.83 -27.00 0.86
C ALA A 200 0.60 -27.70 1.47
N LEU A 201 0.51 -29.02 1.29
CA LEU A 201 -0.65 -29.82 1.70
C LEU A 201 -0.36 -30.72 2.90
N ASP A 202 0.84 -30.65 3.48
CA ASP A 202 1.31 -31.51 4.58
C ASP A 202 1.06 -33.00 4.28
N LEU A 203 1.63 -33.47 3.16
CA LEU A 203 1.44 -34.83 2.66
C LEU A 203 2.35 -35.82 3.36
N HIS A 204 1.84 -37.02 3.62
CA HIS A 204 2.65 -38.15 4.06
C HIS A 204 3.62 -38.60 2.97
N ASN A 205 3.11 -38.78 1.75
CA ASN A 205 3.87 -39.13 0.57
C ASN A 205 3.22 -38.57 -0.71
N CYS A 206 3.99 -38.51 -1.78
CA CYS A 206 3.52 -38.07 -3.09
C CYS A 206 4.32 -38.79 -4.19
N ALA A 207 3.63 -39.26 -5.21
CA ALA A 207 4.18 -40.15 -6.23
C ALA A 207 3.67 -39.80 -7.65
N VAL A 208 4.53 -39.95 -8.65
CA VAL A 208 4.19 -39.78 -10.07
C VAL A 208 4.36 -41.08 -10.82
N TRP A 209 3.27 -41.50 -11.44
CA TRP A 209 3.18 -42.68 -12.28
C TRP A 209 3.13 -42.28 -13.75
N MET A 210 3.93 -42.93 -14.58
CA MET A 210 4.00 -42.67 -16.01
C MET A 210 3.77 -43.96 -16.79
N PRO A 211 3.06 -43.91 -17.92
CA PRO A 211 2.85 -45.09 -18.75
C PRO A 211 4.16 -45.50 -19.41
N ASP A 212 4.37 -46.81 -19.53
CA ASP A 212 5.43 -47.40 -20.34
C ASP A 212 5.29 -47.00 -21.83
N ASP A 213 6.36 -47.15 -22.61
CA ASP A 213 6.37 -46.92 -24.07
C ASP A 213 5.27 -47.73 -24.77
N GLY A 214 4.97 -48.93 -24.24
CA GLY A 214 3.89 -49.79 -24.72
C GLY A 214 2.48 -49.37 -24.28
N ARG A 215 2.32 -48.38 -23.38
CA ARG A 215 1.07 -47.94 -22.74
C ARG A 215 0.23 -49.07 -22.14
N ARG A 216 0.90 -50.12 -21.66
CA ARG A 216 0.27 -51.28 -21.02
C ARG A 216 0.30 -51.21 -19.51
N GLU A 217 1.39 -50.69 -18.96
CA GLU A 217 1.61 -50.55 -17.53
C GLU A 217 1.95 -49.09 -17.19
N MET A 218 1.55 -48.68 -15.99
CA MET A 218 1.97 -47.47 -15.31
C MET A 218 3.13 -47.82 -14.40
N HIS A 219 4.26 -47.15 -14.56
CA HIS A 219 5.42 -47.29 -13.71
C HIS A 219 5.56 -46.12 -12.75
N LEU A 220 5.91 -46.42 -11.51
CA LEU A 220 6.30 -45.40 -10.54
C LEU A 220 7.65 -44.80 -10.96
N THR A 221 7.66 -43.53 -11.33
CA THR A 221 8.87 -42.84 -11.81
C THR A 221 9.48 -41.95 -10.74
N HIS A 222 8.65 -41.27 -9.95
CA HIS A 222 9.09 -40.34 -8.91
C HIS A 222 8.29 -40.56 -7.65
N GLU A 223 8.97 -40.50 -6.51
CA GLU A 223 8.37 -40.64 -5.19
C GLU A 223 9.13 -39.74 -4.21
N LEU A 224 8.40 -39.06 -3.32
CA LEU A 224 9.00 -38.15 -2.35
C LEU A 224 9.80 -38.90 -1.28
N LYS A 225 9.24 -39.97 -0.72
CA LYS A 225 9.88 -40.82 0.29
C LYS A 225 10.09 -42.24 -0.27
N PRO A 226 11.20 -42.51 -0.96
CA PRO A 226 11.46 -43.83 -1.50
C PRO A 226 11.57 -44.86 -0.38
N SER A 227 10.72 -45.88 -0.40
CA SER A 227 10.74 -46.94 0.60
C SER A 227 11.95 -47.88 0.44
N SER A 228 12.56 -48.26 1.57
CA SER A 228 13.71 -49.16 1.65
C SER A 228 13.35 -50.63 1.33
N GLU A 229 12.07 -51.01 1.44
CA GLU A 229 11.56 -52.36 1.20
C GLU A 229 11.01 -52.51 -0.21
N ARG A 230 11.85 -52.24 -1.22
CA ARG A 230 11.48 -52.45 -2.64
C ARG A 230 11.49 -53.93 -2.98
N SER A 231 10.30 -54.54 -3.04
CA SER A 231 10.17 -55.84 -3.72
C SER A 231 8.92 -56.06 -4.55
N CYS A 232 7.79 -55.35 -4.39
CA CYS A 232 6.53 -55.97 -4.84
C CYS A 232 5.58 -55.21 -5.78
N ARG A 233 5.72 -53.93 -6.14
CA ARG A 233 4.88 -53.33 -7.21
C ARG A 233 5.38 -51.94 -7.63
N ASN A 234 6.29 -51.89 -8.61
CA ASN A 234 6.66 -50.64 -9.29
C ASN A 234 5.87 -50.45 -10.60
N SER A 235 4.96 -51.39 -10.93
CA SER A 235 4.11 -51.32 -12.10
C SER A 235 2.68 -51.75 -11.80
N ILE A 236 1.74 -51.08 -12.46
CA ILE A 236 0.29 -51.32 -12.35
C ILE A 236 -0.27 -51.31 -13.77
N PRO A 237 -1.13 -52.27 -14.16
CA PRO A 237 -1.69 -52.28 -15.50
C PRO A 237 -2.55 -51.04 -15.75
N VAL A 238 -2.48 -50.45 -16.94
CA VAL A 238 -3.31 -49.30 -17.35
C VAL A 238 -4.82 -49.65 -17.36
N SER A 239 -5.15 -50.95 -17.39
CA SER A 239 -6.51 -51.48 -17.27
C SER A 239 -7.04 -51.54 -15.84
N ASP A 240 -6.25 -51.16 -14.83
CA ASP A 240 -6.71 -51.05 -13.45
C ASP A 240 -7.89 -50.06 -13.34
N LEU A 241 -8.86 -50.38 -12.49
CA LEU A 241 -10.10 -49.62 -12.36
C LEU A 241 -9.84 -48.17 -11.98
N ASP A 242 -8.94 -47.93 -11.02
CA ASP A 242 -8.68 -46.57 -10.52
C ASP A 242 -7.93 -45.76 -11.59
N VAL A 243 -7.01 -46.38 -12.34
CA VAL A 243 -6.30 -45.73 -13.47
C VAL A 243 -7.28 -45.36 -14.60
N LEU A 244 -8.24 -46.22 -14.90
CA LEU A 244 -9.26 -45.96 -15.92
C LEU A 244 -10.21 -44.82 -15.52
N ASP A 245 -10.59 -44.75 -14.25
CA ASP A 245 -11.47 -43.69 -13.75
C ASP A 245 -10.74 -42.35 -13.73
N ILE A 246 -9.47 -42.31 -13.30
CA ILE A 246 -8.63 -41.11 -13.37
C ILE A 246 -8.45 -40.64 -14.81
N LYS A 247 -8.26 -41.57 -15.76
CA LYS A 247 -8.13 -41.22 -17.18
C LYS A 247 -9.37 -40.49 -17.72
N LYS A 248 -10.56 -40.92 -17.30
CA LYS A 248 -11.85 -40.33 -17.71
C LYS A 248 -12.18 -39.04 -16.96
N SER A 249 -11.75 -38.94 -15.71
CA SER A 249 -11.96 -37.74 -14.89
C SER A 249 -11.17 -36.55 -15.43
N LYS A 250 -11.73 -35.33 -15.29
CA LYS A 250 -10.99 -34.09 -15.57
C LYS A 250 -10.32 -33.49 -14.33
N GLY A 251 -10.83 -33.79 -13.14
CA GLY A 251 -10.34 -33.24 -11.88
C GLY A 251 -9.77 -34.31 -10.95
N VAL A 252 -9.56 -33.92 -9.70
CA VAL A 252 -9.03 -34.79 -8.64
C VAL A 252 -10.00 -35.94 -8.36
N TRP A 253 -9.45 -37.17 -8.34
CA TRP A 253 -10.15 -38.40 -8.03
C TRP A 253 -9.72 -38.91 -6.65
N ILE A 254 -10.67 -39.22 -5.77
CA ILE A 254 -10.35 -39.80 -4.46
C ILE A 254 -10.22 -41.31 -4.61
N LEU A 255 -9.06 -41.84 -4.24
CA LEU A 255 -8.76 -43.27 -4.31
C LEU A 255 -9.44 -44.02 -3.16
N ARG A 256 -9.87 -45.24 -3.47
CA ARG A 256 -10.38 -46.14 -2.44
C ARG A 256 -9.24 -46.62 -1.53
N PRO A 257 -9.51 -46.92 -0.25
CA PRO A 257 -8.48 -47.41 0.69
C PRO A 257 -7.78 -48.70 0.23
N ASP A 258 -8.46 -49.53 -0.56
CA ASP A 258 -7.97 -50.80 -1.12
C ASP A 258 -7.33 -50.65 -2.52
N SER A 259 -7.17 -49.42 -3.01
CA SER A 259 -6.57 -49.13 -4.31
C SER A 259 -5.15 -49.68 -4.41
N ALA A 260 -4.86 -50.48 -5.44
CA ALA A 260 -3.50 -50.95 -5.72
C ALA A 260 -2.56 -49.77 -6.04
N LEU A 261 -3.08 -48.73 -6.69
CA LEU A 261 -2.35 -47.49 -6.99
C LEU A 261 -2.05 -46.69 -5.74
N GLY A 262 -3.03 -46.56 -4.84
CA GLY A 262 -2.84 -45.92 -3.55
C GLY A 262 -1.83 -46.65 -2.67
N ALA A 263 -1.98 -47.97 -2.53
CA ALA A 263 -1.11 -48.81 -1.72
C ALA A 263 0.35 -48.82 -2.22
N ALA A 264 0.55 -48.82 -3.54
CA ALA A 264 1.90 -48.72 -4.10
C ALA A 264 2.53 -47.32 -3.93
N SER A 265 1.71 -46.28 -3.75
CA SER A 265 2.16 -44.89 -3.59
C SER A 265 2.36 -44.46 -2.14
N SER A 266 2.00 -45.30 -1.16
CA SER A 266 2.05 -44.93 0.25
C SER A 266 3.40 -45.17 0.94
N GLY A 267 4.37 -45.76 0.25
CA GLY A 267 5.73 -45.97 0.78
C GLY A 267 5.92 -47.24 1.61
N GLY A 268 5.04 -48.24 1.48
CA GLY A 268 5.30 -49.61 1.96
C GLY A 268 4.72 -50.00 3.33
N GLY A 269 3.99 -49.12 4.02
CA GLY A 269 3.29 -49.46 5.27
C GLY A 269 1.82 -49.81 5.03
N SER A 270 1.46 -51.10 5.02
CA SER A 270 0.09 -51.56 4.73
C SER A 270 -1.02 -51.11 5.71
N GLY A 271 -0.72 -50.26 6.70
CA GLY A 271 -1.67 -49.84 7.74
C GLY A 271 -1.75 -48.34 8.06
N ASP A 272 -0.85 -47.49 7.55
CA ASP A 272 -0.70 -46.10 8.04
C ASP A 272 -0.98 -45.01 7.00
N SER A 273 -1.67 -45.34 5.91
CA SER A 273 -1.97 -44.38 4.84
C SER A 273 -3.30 -43.68 5.09
N GLY A 274 -3.30 -42.34 5.13
CA GLY A 274 -4.53 -41.54 5.21
C GLY A 274 -5.27 -41.47 3.87
N ALA A 275 -6.24 -40.57 3.75
CA ALA A 275 -7.02 -40.41 2.51
C ALA A 275 -6.12 -40.07 1.31
N MET A 276 -6.38 -40.72 0.17
CA MET A 276 -5.55 -40.63 -1.03
C MET A 276 -6.31 -39.96 -2.17
N ALA A 277 -5.62 -39.09 -2.90
CA ALA A 277 -6.16 -38.43 -4.08
C ALA A 277 -5.22 -38.65 -5.27
N ALA A 278 -5.79 -38.70 -6.46
CA ALA A 278 -5.04 -38.83 -7.70
C ALA A 278 -5.57 -37.89 -8.77
N ILE A 279 -4.68 -37.36 -9.60
CA ILE A 279 -5.03 -36.49 -10.71
C ILE A 279 -4.20 -36.85 -11.94
N ARG A 280 -4.82 -36.76 -13.12
CA ARG A 280 -4.12 -36.94 -14.39
C ARG A 280 -3.28 -35.71 -14.71
N ILE A 281 -2.08 -35.92 -15.21
CA ILE A 281 -1.21 -34.87 -15.74
C ILE A 281 -1.08 -35.13 -17.25
N PRO A 282 -1.81 -34.40 -18.11
CA PRO A 282 -1.68 -34.58 -19.55
C PRO A 282 -0.31 -34.12 -20.03
N ILE A 283 0.31 -34.91 -20.91
CA ILE A 283 1.60 -34.59 -21.54
C ILE A 283 1.36 -34.51 -23.05
N LEU A 284 1.38 -33.29 -23.56
CA LEU A 284 1.17 -33.02 -24.97
C LEU A 284 2.48 -33.18 -25.72
N HIS A 285 2.42 -33.81 -26.88
CA HIS A 285 3.54 -33.90 -27.81
C HIS A 285 3.14 -33.26 -29.14
N VAL A 286 4.03 -32.42 -29.68
CA VAL A 286 3.79 -31.75 -30.96
C VAL A 286 4.30 -32.66 -32.05
N SER A 287 3.41 -33.38 -32.71
CA SER A 287 3.78 -34.27 -33.80
C SER A 287 3.60 -33.55 -35.15
N ASN A 288 4.70 -33.20 -35.81
CA ASN A 288 4.86 -32.66 -37.18
C ASN A 288 5.13 -31.16 -37.33
N PHE A 289 6.39 -30.85 -37.70
CA PHE A 289 6.81 -29.58 -38.30
C PHE A 289 6.87 -29.64 -39.84
N LYS A 290 6.10 -30.51 -40.50
CA LYS A 290 6.12 -30.67 -41.97
C LYS A 290 5.34 -29.57 -42.74
N GLY A 291 5.37 -28.32 -42.27
CA GLY A 291 4.88 -27.16 -43.03
C GLY A 291 3.37 -26.89 -43.00
N GLY A 292 2.63 -27.51 -42.07
CA GLY A 292 1.23 -27.19 -41.77
C GLY A 292 1.06 -26.68 -40.33
N THR A 293 -0.15 -26.26 -39.97
CA THR A 293 -0.52 -25.86 -38.60
C THR A 293 -0.13 -26.98 -37.62
N PRO A 294 0.64 -26.70 -36.55
CA PRO A 294 1.04 -27.72 -35.58
C PRO A 294 -0.20 -28.27 -34.88
N GLU A 295 -0.45 -29.56 -35.04
CA GLU A 295 -1.53 -30.26 -34.35
C GLU A 295 -1.00 -30.79 -33.02
N MET A 296 -1.52 -30.28 -31.89
CA MET A 296 -1.18 -30.78 -30.58
C MET A 296 -1.93 -32.08 -30.33
N VAL A 297 -1.21 -33.20 -30.23
CA VAL A 297 -1.79 -34.50 -29.92
C VAL A 297 -1.41 -34.86 -28.49
N GLU A 298 -2.40 -35.19 -27.66
CA GLU A 298 -2.16 -35.76 -26.34
C GLU A 298 -1.61 -37.18 -26.52
N THR A 299 -0.31 -37.36 -26.34
CA THR A 299 0.36 -38.65 -26.59
C THR A 299 0.48 -39.49 -25.32
N SER A 300 0.59 -38.87 -24.15
CA SER A 300 0.71 -39.59 -22.89
C SER A 300 0.13 -38.78 -21.74
N TYR A 301 -0.23 -39.45 -20.65
CA TYR A 301 -0.66 -38.82 -19.42
C TYR A 301 0.07 -39.48 -18.26
N GLY A 302 0.56 -38.69 -17.33
CA GLY A 302 1.00 -39.17 -16.02
C GLY A 302 -0.16 -39.19 -15.03
N VAL A 303 0.02 -39.88 -13.91
CA VAL A 303 -0.90 -39.86 -12.77
C VAL A 303 -0.11 -39.42 -11.54
N LEU A 304 -0.52 -38.31 -10.94
CA LEU A 304 0.00 -37.82 -9.68
C LEU A 304 -0.88 -38.35 -8.55
N VAL A 305 -0.27 -39.04 -7.59
CA VAL A 305 -0.93 -39.62 -6.41
C VAL A 305 -0.42 -38.92 -5.16
N LEU A 306 -1.34 -38.43 -4.34
CA LEU A 306 -1.08 -37.69 -3.11
C LEU A 306 -1.66 -38.45 -1.92
N VAL A 307 -0.85 -38.64 -0.88
CA VAL A 307 -1.22 -39.42 0.30
C VAL A 307 -1.19 -38.53 1.54
N LEU A 308 -2.34 -38.37 2.20
CA LEU A 308 -2.43 -37.63 3.47
C LEU A 308 -1.92 -38.46 4.65
N PRO A 309 -1.45 -37.82 5.73
CA PRO A 309 -1.11 -38.52 6.98
C PRO A 309 -2.37 -39.10 7.65
N ASN A 310 -2.23 -40.26 8.30
CA ASN A 310 -3.33 -40.95 8.98
C ASN A 310 -3.74 -40.32 10.34
N SER A 311 -3.24 -39.13 10.67
CA SER A 311 -3.59 -38.46 11.92
C SER A 311 -5.04 -37.94 11.83
N ASN A 312 -5.95 -38.55 12.61
CA ASN A 312 -7.32 -38.09 12.86
C ASN A 312 -8.33 -38.18 11.69
N SER A 313 -8.21 -39.14 10.77
CA SER A 313 -9.15 -39.29 9.64
C SER A 313 -9.28 -38.02 8.76
N ARG A 314 -8.16 -37.31 8.53
CA ARG A 314 -8.13 -36.14 7.63
C ARG A 314 -8.61 -36.54 6.23
N ALA A 315 -9.61 -35.82 5.74
CA ALA A 315 -10.14 -35.98 4.39
C ALA A 315 -9.77 -34.77 3.53
N TRP A 316 -9.76 -34.96 2.21
CA TRP A 316 -9.51 -33.90 1.24
C TRP A 316 -10.64 -32.87 1.25
N THR A 317 -10.28 -31.60 1.42
CA THR A 317 -11.20 -30.46 1.34
C THR A 317 -11.33 -29.95 -0.10
N CYS A 318 -12.41 -29.22 -0.41
CA CYS A 318 -12.60 -28.61 -1.73
C CYS A 318 -11.43 -27.71 -2.13
N HIS A 319 -10.94 -26.89 -1.20
CA HIS A 319 -9.82 -25.97 -1.44
C HIS A 319 -8.51 -26.71 -1.74
N GLU A 320 -8.22 -27.81 -1.03
CA GLU A 320 -7.02 -28.61 -1.30
C GLU A 320 -7.09 -29.27 -2.69
N MET A 321 -8.29 -29.73 -3.10
CA MET A 321 -8.50 -30.30 -4.44
C MET A 321 -8.32 -29.25 -5.54
N GLU A 322 -8.84 -28.02 -5.34
CA GLU A 322 -8.62 -26.90 -6.28
C GLU A 322 -7.13 -26.57 -6.43
N ILE A 323 -6.37 -26.57 -5.33
CA ILE A 323 -4.91 -26.36 -5.37
C ILE A 323 -4.24 -27.46 -6.20
N VAL A 324 -4.59 -28.72 -5.95
CA VAL A 324 -4.02 -29.86 -6.69
C VAL A 324 -4.33 -29.77 -8.19
N GLU A 325 -5.56 -29.38 -8.56
CA GLU A 325 -5.96 -29.19 -9.96
C GLU A 325 -5.14 -28.10 -10.66
N VAL A 326 -5.03 -26.92 -10.03
CA VAL A 326 -4.24 -25.82 -10.58
C VAL A 326 -2.77 -26.21 -10.72
N VAL A 327 -2.19 -26.90 -9.73
CA VAL A 327 -0.79 -27.35 -9.81
C VAL A 327 -0.61 -28.40 -10.91
N ALA A 328 -1.50 -29.37 -11.03
CA ALA A 328 -1.43 -30.39 -12.08
C ALA A 328 -1.46 -29.78 -13.48
N ASP A 329 -2.31 -28.78 -13.71
CA ASP A 329 -2.37 -28.05 -14.99
C ASP A 329 -1.06 -27.31 -15.30
N GLN A 330 -0.47 -26.64 -14.30
CA GLN A 330 0.82 -25.96 -14.48
C GLN A 330 1.96 -26.94 -14.78
N VAL A 331 1.96 -28.09 -14.11
CA VAL A 331 2.95 -29.15 -14.33
C VAL A 331 2.80 -29.76 -15.72
N ALA A 332 1.57 -30.02 -16.16
CA ALA A 332 1.27 -30.50 -17.51
C ALA A 332 1.83 -29.57 -18.59
N VAL A 333 1.62 -28.25 -18.44
CA VAL A 333 2.18 -27.25 -19.36
C VAL A 333 3.71 -27.28 -19.35
N ALA A 334 4.33 -27.32 -18.17
CA ALA A 334 5.79 -27.36 -18.03
C ALA A 334 6.40 -28.63 -18.67
N LEU A 335 5.80 -29.80 -18.45
CA LEU A 335 6.24 -31.07 -19.04
C LEU A 335 6.05 -31.10 -20.56
N SER A 336 4.98 -30.50 -21.07
CA SER A 336 4.75 -30.38 -22.50
C SER A 336 5.84 -29.52 -23.15
N HIS A 337 6.20 -28.38 -22.55
CA HIS A 337 7.32 -27.56 -23.02
C HIS A 337 8.66 -28.29 -22.95
N ALA A 338 8.93 -29.03 -21.87
CA ALA A 338 10.15 -29.82 -21.74
C ALA A 338 10.25 -30.91 -22.83
N SER A 339 9.13 -31.57 -23.16
CA SER A 339 9.07 -32.58 -24.21
C SER A 339 9.32 -32.00 -25.59
N VAL A 340 8.71 -30.86 -25.92
CA VAL A 340 8.93 -30.15 -27.20
C VAL A 340 10.38 -29.70 -27.34
N LEU A 341 10.99 -29.20 -26.26
CA LEU A 341 12.39 -28.78 -26.29
C LEU A 341 13.34 -29.98 -26.53
N GLU A 342 13.09 -31.10 -25.85
CA GLU A 342 13.87 -32.33 -26.01
C GLU A 342 13.83 -32.85 -27.45
N GLU A 343 12.64 -32.88 -28.07
CA GLU A 343 12.47 -33.27 -29.47
C GLU A 343 13.22 -32.31 -30.43
N SER A 344 13.11 -31.00 -30.19
CA SER A 344 13.84 -29.99 -30.97
C SER A 344 15.35 -30.17 -30.87
N HIS A 345 15.87 -30.47 -29.68
CA HIS A 345 17.31 -30.74 -29.49
C HIS A 345 17.75 -32.01 -30.21
N LEU A 346 16.98 -33.10 -30.10
CA LEU A 346 17.25 -34.35 -30.80
C LEU A 346 17.24 -34.17 -32.32
N MET A 347 16.26 -33.44 -32.84
CA MET A 347 16.18 -33.11 -34.27
C MET A 347 17.40 -32.28 -34.73
N SER A 348 17.79 -31.27 -33.94
CA SER A 348 18.96 -30.45 -34.25
C SER A 348 20.26 -31.26 -34.25
N GLN A 349 20.43 -32.20 -33.31
CA GLN A 349 21.59 -33.09 -33.27
C GLN A 349 21.62 -34.03 -34.48
N LYS A 350 20.48 -34.67 -34.81
CA LYS A 350 20.37 -35.56 -35.97
C LYS A 350 20.66 -34.81 -37.29
N LEU A 351 20.19 -33.57 -37.42
CA LEU A 351 20.47 -32.75 -38.60
C LEU A 351 21.95 -32.34 -38.68
N ALA A 352 22.58 -32.02 -37.54
CA ALA A 352 24.01 -31.74 -37.49
C ALA A 352 24.86 -32.95 -37.90
N GLU A 353 24.49 -34.15 -37.44
CA GLU A 353 25.13 -35.42 -37.85
C GLU A 353 24.95 -35.69 -39.34
N GLN A 354 23.75 -35.51 -39.88
CA GLN A 354 23.48 -35.64 -41.31
C GLN A 354 24.28 -34.64 -42.16
N ASN A 355 24.38 -33.39 -41.72
CA ASN A 355 25.19 -32.37 -42.39
C ASN A 355 26.68 -32.71 -42.37
N LEU A 356 27.20 -33.22 -41.24
CA LEU A 356 28.58 -33.69 -41.14
C LEU A 356 28.84 -34.88 -42.07
N ALA A 357 27.93 -35.85 -42.12
CA ALA A 357 28.02 -37.00 -43.02
C ALA A 357 28.01 -36.57 -44.49
N CYS A 358 27.09 -35.67 -44.88
CA CYS A 358 27.01 -35.12 -46.23
C CYS A 358 28.28 -34.36 -46.63
N ASN A 359 28.83 -33.54 -45.72
CA ASN A 359 30.07 -32.81 -45.96
C ASN A 359 31.29 -33.75 -46.09
N ARG A 360 31.32 -34.87 -45.37
CA ARG A 360 32.36 -35.89 -45.54
C ARG A 360 32.28 -36.55 -46.92
N LEU A 361 31.08 -36.90 -47.38
CA LEU A 361 30.86 -37.47 -48.72
C LEU A 361 31.28 -36.50 -49.84
N LYS A 362 30.93 -35.20 -49.71
CA LYS A 362 31.35 -34.15 -50.66
C LYS A 362 32.86 -33.92 -50.74
N ARG A 363 33.62 -34.24 -49.69
CA ARG A 363 35.09 -34.11 -49.68
C ARG A 363 35.81 -35.34 -50.25
N MET A 364 35.09 -36.44 -50.49
CA MET A 364 35.63 -37.69 -51.05
C MET A 364 35.38 -37.82 -52.57
N GLN A 365 34.58 -36.92 -53.16
CA GLN A 365 34.49 -36.66 -54.60
C GLN A 365 35.40 -35.48 -54.96
#